data_AF-A0AAU5PHY3-F1
#
_entry.id   AF-A0AAU5PHY3-F1
#
_cell.length_a   1.000
_cell.length_b   1.000
_cell.length_c   1.000
_cell.angle_alpha   90.00
_cell.angle_beta   90.00
_cell.angle_gamma   90.00
#
_symmetry.space_group_name_H-M   'P 1'
#
loop_
_entity.id
_entity.type
_entity.pdbx_description
1 polymer ?
#
loop_
_entity_poly.entity_id
_entity_poly.type
_entity_poly.pdbx_seq_one_letter_code
_entity_poly.pdbx_strand_id
1 'polypeptide(L)'
;MAESENVLDWLQSWYGSQCDGDWEHEWGVAIDTLDNPGWTVKIDLAGTDLADREYPQRRVMRSEHDWVVVRTSEKAFHIACGPGNLTEALTLFRAWATASAGAVTGESATP
;
A
#
# COMPACT_ATOMS: atom_id res chain seq x y z
N MET A 1 24.68 9.51 -8.29
CA MET A 1 23.56 9.97 -7.45
C MET A 1 22.34 9.25 -7.98
N ALA A 2 21.87 8.19 -7.32
CA ALA A 2 20.55 7.65 -7.67
C ALA A 2 19.54 8.64 -7.08
N GLU A 3 18.92 9.42 -7.95
CA GLU A 3 17.74 10.21 -7.56
C GLU A 3 16.79 9.25 -6.85
N SER A 4 16.34 9.62 -5.64
CA SER A 4 15.33 8.84 -4.94
C SER A 4 14.08 8.87 -5.79
N GLU A 5 13.79 7.80 -6.52
CA GLU A 5 12.64 7.70 -7.43
C GLU A 5 11.38 8.17 -6.70
N ASN A 6 10.73 9.18 -7.28
CA ASN A 6 9.52 9.77 -6.73
C ASN A 6 8.44 8.69 -6.65
N VAL A 7 7.74 8.62 -5.51
CA VAL A 7 6.76 7.56 -5.27
C VAL A 7 5.59 7.59 -6.26
N LEU A 8 5.25 8.76 -6.81
CA LEU A 8 4.23 8.87 -7.85
C LEU A 8 4.70 8.32 -9.19
N ASP A 9 5.97 8.52 -9.56
CA ASP A 9 6.54 7.95 -10.79
C ASP A 9 6.59 6.41 -10.69
N TRP A 10 6.95 5.91 -9.51
CA TRP A 10 6.88 4.48 -9.22
C TRP A 10 5.43 3.95 -9.29
N LEU A 11 4.46 4.66 -8.68
CA LEU A 11 3.06 4.24 -8.69
C LEU A 11 2.47 4.23 -10.11
N GLN A 12 2.79 5.23 -10.94
CA GLN A 12 2.41 5.27 -12.35
C GLN A 12 2.97 4.06 -13.11
N SER A 13 4.24 3.72 -12.88
CA SER A 13 4.90 2.58 -13.50
C SER A 13 4.29 1.24 -13.04
N TRP A 14 4.00 1.11 -11.73
CA TRP A 14 3.35 -0.07 -11.16
C TRP A 14 1.92 -0.24 -11.70
N TYR A 15 1.13 0.83 -11.78
CA TYR A 15 -0.21 0.80 -12.36
C TYR A 15 -0.14 0.36 -13.83
N GLY A 16 0.74 0.98 -14.63
CA GLY A 16 0.92 0.64 -16.03
C GLY A 16 1.36 -0.82 -16.25
N SER A 17 2.10 -1.41 -15.30
CA SER A 17 2.46 -2.83 -15.38
C SER A 17 1.34 -3.79 -14.97
N GLN A 18 0.28 -3.30 -14.31
CA GLN A 18 -0.91 -4.11 -14.03
C GLN A 18 -1.92 -4.10 -15.19
N CYS A 19 -1.89 -3.08 -16.07
CA CYS A 19 -2.77 -3.00 -17.23
C CYS A 19 -2.43 -4.10 -18.25
N ASP A 20 -3.24 -5.15 -18.28
CA ASP A 20 -3.10 -6.32 -19.13
C ASP A 20 -4.24 -6.49 -20.15
N GLY A 21 -5.19 -5.56 -20.19
CA GLY A 21 -6.39 -5.60 -21.05
C GLY A 21 -7.69 -5.90 -20.29
N ASP A 22 -7.58 -6.50 -19.11
CA ASP A 22 -8.71 -6.84 -18.25
C ASP A 22 -8.66 -6.06 -16.94
N TRP A 23 -7.48 -5.96 -16.32
CA TRP A 23 -7.33 -5.37 -15.00
C TRP A 23 -7.81 -3.93 -14.92
N GLU A 24 -7.51 -3.10 -15.93
CA GLU A 24 -7.90 -1.69 -15.98
C GLU A 24 -9.41 -1.44 -16.12
N HIS A 25 -10.19 -2.47 -16.46
CA HIS A 25 -11.64 -2.36 -16.59
C HIS A 25 -12.38 -2.64 -15.28
N GLU A 26 -11.77 -3.39 -14.36
CA GLU A 26 -12.41 -3.86 -13.12
C GLU A 26 -11.75 -3.33 -11.84
N TRP A 27 -10.45 -2.99 -11.91
CA TRP A 27 -9.61 -2.68 -10.77
C TRP A 27 -8.87 -1.35 -10.95
N GLY A 28 -8.30 -0.83 -9.87
CA GLY A 28 -7.55 0.42 -9.98
C GLY A 28 -6.94 0.93 -8.68
N VAL A 29 -6.55 2.20 -8.74
CA VAL A 29 -6.05 2.98 -7.62
C VAL A 29 -7.03 4.13 -7.37
N ALA A 30 -7.56 4.22 -6.16
CA ALA A 30 -8.43 5.32 -5.73
C ALA A 30 -7.78 6.07 -4.58
N ILE A 31 -7.74 7.40 -4.69
CA ILE A 31 -7.35 8.32 -3.62
C ILE A 31 -8.54 9.25 -3.38
N ASP A 32 -9.06 9.24 -2.16
CA ASP A 32 -10.19 10.08 -1.76
C ASP A 32 -9.88 10.78 -0.43
N THR A 33 -10.71 11.75 -0.07
CA THR A 33 -10.63 12.48 1.19
C THR A 33 -11.42 11.76 2.29
N LEU A 34 -11.06 12.03 3.54
CA LEU A 34 -11.81 11.62 4.72
C LEU A 34 -12.57 12.82 5.34
N ASP A 35 -13.64 12.53 6.07
CA ASP A 35 -14.45 13.54 6.79
C ASP A 35 -13.68 14.16 7.98
N ASN A 36 -12.68 13.43 8.51
CA ASN A 36 -11.66 13.95 9.41
C ASN A 36 -10.37 14.16 8.60
N PRO A 37 -9.76 15.37 8.57
CA PRO A 37 -8.80 15.75 7.53
C PRO A 37 -7.78 14.65 7.23
N GLY A 38 -7.72 14.21 5.98
CA GLY A 38 -6.92 13.06 5.63
C GLY A 38 -7.28 12.46 4.28
N TRP A 39 -6.56 11.40 3.96
CA TRP A 39 -6.68 10.67 2.71
C TRP A 39 -7.01 9.21 2.98
N THR A 40 -7.87 8.64 2.15
CA THR A 40 -7.98 7.20 1.96
C THR A 40 -7.37 6.82 0.62
N VAL A 41 -6.58 5.76 0.62
CA VAL A 41 -5.99 5.16 -0.57
C VAL A 41 -6.40 3.71 -0.64
N LYS A 42 -7.04 3.32 -1.73
CA LYS A 42 -7.37 1.93 -2.05
C LYS A 42 -6.62 1.54 -3.31
N ILE A 43 -5.85 0.47 -3.24
CA ILE A 43 -5.17 -0.12 -4.39
C ILE A 43 -5.66 -1.55 -4.51
N ASP A 44 -6.38 -1.84 -5.59
CA ASP A 44 -6.83 -3.19 -5.85
C ASP A 44 -5.62 -4.08 -6.21
N LEU A 45 -5.62 -5.30 -5.69
CA LEU A 45 -4.56 -6.30 -5.87
C LEU A 45 -5.09 -7.55 -6.56
N ALA A 46 -6.41 -7.70 -6.68
CA ALA A 46 -7.03 -8.77 -7.44
C ALA A 46 -6.47 -8.79 -8.87
N GLY A 47 -6.14 -9.97 -9.39
CA GLY A 47 -5.51 -10.11 -10.71
C GLY A 47 -4.00 -9.79 -10.76
N THR A 48 -3.39 -9.34 -9.67
CA THR A 48 -1.94 -9.07 -9.60
C THR A 48 -1.20 -10.18 -8.83
N ASP A 49 0.12 -10.26 -8.96
CA ASP A 49 0.97 -11.15 -8.17
C ASP A 49 0.92 -10.88 -6.65
N LEU A 50 0.32 -9.77 -6.24
CA LEU A 50 0.18 -9.33 -4.85
C LEU A 50 -1.17 -9.74 -4.23
N ALA A 51 -2.09 -10.35 -4.99
CA ALA A 51 -3.47 -10.64 -4.56
C ALA A 51 -3.56 -11.45 -3.25
N ASP A 52 -2.67 -12.41 -3.08
CA ASP A 52 -2.64 -13.33 -1.93
C ASP A 52 -1.60 -12.94 -0.87
N ARG A 53 -0.93 -11.78 -1.05
CA ARG A 53 0.06 -11.30 -0.11
C ARG A 53 -0.64 -10.56 1.03
N GLU A 54 -0.38 -10.99 2.25
CA GLU A 54 -0.90 -10.32 3.43
C GLU A 54 0.06 -9.22 3.91
N TYR A 55 -0.52 -8.14 4.43
CA TYR A 55 0.17 -7.15 5.23
C TYR A 55 -0.46 -7.12 6.62
N PRO A 56 0.29 -7.48 7.69
CA PRO A 56 -0.23 -7.34 9.04
C PRO A 56 -0.59 -5.88 9.27
N GLN A 57 -1.80 -5.65 9.80
CA GLN A 57 -2.30 -4.31 10.04
C GLN A 57 -1.27 -3.50 10.83
N ARG A 58 -0.92 -2.32 10.30
CA ARG A 58 0.00 -1.39 10.97
C ARG A 58 -0.71 -0.07 11.19
N ARG A 59 -0.57 0.47 12.40
CA ARG A 59 -1.14 1.74 12.82
C ARG A 59 -0.05 2.60 13.44
N VAL A 60 0.16 3.79 12.90
CA VAL A 60 1.11 4.79 13.40
C VAL A 60 0.31 6.05 13.69
N MET A 61 0.26 6.46 14.96
CA MET A 61 -0.50 7.63 15.42
C MET A 61 0.47 8.61 16.10
N ARG A 62 0.94 9.64 15.38
CA ARG A 62 1.91 10.62 15.90
C ARG A 62 1.20 11.87 16.43
N SER A 63 0.16 12.32 15.74
CA SER A 63 -0.73 13.41 16.17
C SER A 63 -2.10 13.30 15.48
N GLU A 64 -2.98 14.29 15.71
CA GLU A 64 -4.30 14.40 15.06
C GLU A 64 -4.22 14.46 13.52
N HIS A 65 -3.18 15.10 12.97
CA HIS A 65 -2.99 15.26 11.53
C HIS A 65 -1.74 14.54 11.00
N ASP A 66 -1.06 13.77 11.85
CA ASP A 66 0.11 12.96 11.47
C ASP A 66 -0.11 11.53 11.92
N TRP A 67 -0.66 10.73 11.02
CA TRP A 67 -0.99 9.34 11.28
C TRP A 67 -1.13 8.55 9.98
N VAL A 68 -0.90 7.24 10.07
CA VAL A 68 -1.08 6.30 8.96
C VAL A 68 -1.59 4.97 9.51
N VAL A 69 -2.66 4.46 8.90
CA VAL A 69 -3.23 3.14 9.15
C VAL A 69 -3.24 2.38 7.84
N VAL A 70 -2.64 1.20 7.82
CA VAL A 70 -2.55 0.36 6.63
C VAL A 70 -2.99 -1.08 6.94
N ARG A 71 -3.67 -1.70 5.99
CA ARG A 71 -4.08 -3.11 6.03
C ARG A 71 -4.26 -3.65 4.62
N THR A 72 -4.13 -4.96 4.45
CA THR A 72 -4.68 -5.67 3.29
C THR A 72 -6.00 -6.31 3.67
N SER A 73 -7.02 -6.16 2.84
CA SER A 73 -8.30 -6.87 2.98
C SER A 73 -9.03 -6.91 1.65
N GLU A 74 -9.75 -8.00 1.38
CA GLU A 74 -10.56 -8.15 0.16
C GLU A 74 -9.75 -7.97 -1.13
N LYS A 75 -8.53 -8.53 -1.17
CA LYS A 75 -7.58 -8.39 -2.29
C LYS A 75 -7.31 -6.92 -2.65
N ALA A 76 -7.25 -6.04 -1.65
CA ALA A 76 -6.87 -4.65 -1.83
C ALA A 76 -5.96 -4.18 -0.69
N PHE A 77 -5.06 -3.27 -1.01
CA PHE A 77 -4.22 -2.55 -0.07
C PHE A 77 -4.92 -1.25 0.32
N HIS A 78 -5.30 -1.14 1.60
CA HIS A 78 -6.05 -0.01 2.13
C HIS A 78 -5.16 0.82 3.04
N ILE A 79 -5.17 2.14 2.83
CA ILE A 79 -4.46 3.09 3.67
C ILE A 79 -5.41 4.22 4.03
N ALA A 80 -5.43 4.60 5.30
CA ALA A 80 -6.01 5.85 5.76
C ALA A 80 -4.89 6.65 6.43
N CYS A 81 -4.78 7.95 6.14
CA CYS A 81 -3.69 8.76 6.69
C CYS A 81 -4.07 10.23 6.88
N GLY A 82 -3.29 10.93 7.70
CA GLY A 82 -3.42 12.37 7.89
C GLY A 82 -3.15 13.18 6.62
N PRO A 83 -3.53 14.47 6.58
CA PRO A 83 -3.53 15.28 5.36
C PRO A 83 -2.12 15.47 4.76
N GLY A 84 -1.07 15.39 5.58
CA GLY A 84 0.33 15.51 5.17
C GLY A 84 1.04 14.18 4.87
N ASN A 85 0.35 13.04 5.02
CA ASN A 85 0.99 11.71 4.99
C ASN A 85 0.78 10.94 3.68
N LEU A 86 0.20 11.53 2.63
CA LEU A 86 -0.06 10.81 1.38
C LEU A 86 1.20 10.22 0.75
N THR A 87 2.30 10.96 0.72
CA THR A 87 3.61 10.46 0.24
C THR A 87 4.10 9.28 1.09
N GLU A 88 3.92 9.34 2.41
CA GLU A 88 4.28 8.24 3.32
C GLU A 88 3.41 7.00 3.05
N ALA A 89 2.10 7.19 2.87
CA ALA A 89 1.16 6.13 2.54
C ALA A 89 1.56 5.40 1.25
N LEU A 90 1.81 6.13 0.16
CA LEU A 90 2.25 5.52 -1.10
C LEU A 90 3.62 4.85 -0.98
N THR A 91 4.51 5.40 -0.15
CA THR A 91 5.84 4.80 0.08
C THR A 91 5.74 3.48 0.84
N LEU A 92 4.79 3.35 1.77
CA LEU A 92 4.51 2.07 2.45
C LEU A 92 4.01 1.02 1.47
N PHE A 93 3.12 1.39 0.56
CA PHE A 93 2.66 0.47 -0.50
C PHE A 93 3.83 0.01 -1.37
N ARG A 94 4.67 0.96 -1.86
CA ARG A 94 5.88 0.65 -2.61
C ARG A 94 6.78 -0.33 -1.87
N ALA A 95 7.14 -0.01 -0.62
CA ALA A 95 8.03 -0.82 0.18
C ALA A 95 7.50 -2.25 0.37
N TRP A 96 6.19 -2.39 0.57
CA TRP A 96 5.55 -3.68 0.69
C TRP A 96 5.52 -4.45 -0.64
N ALA A 97 5.11 -3.81 -1.73
CA ALA A 97 4.99 -4.41 -3.05
C ALA A 97 6.35 -4.91 -3.57
N THR A 98 7.43 -4.18 -3.30
CA THR A 98 8.79 -4.53 -3.75
C THR A 98 9.56 -5.40 -2.77
N ALA A 99 9.09 -5.57 -1.54
CA ALA A 99 9.77 -6.44 -0.59
C ALA A 99 9.74 -7.88 -1.13
N SER A 100 10.88 -8.54 -1.26
CA SER A 100 10.88 -9.98 -1.52
C SER A 100 10.18 -10.71 -0.38
N ALA A 101 9.39 -11.74 -0.68
CA ALA A 101 8.80 -12.61 0.34
C ALA A 101 9.93 -13.37 1.06
N GLY A 102 10.56 -12.75 2.05
CA GLY A 102 11.71 -13.27 2.77
C GLY A 102 11.31 -13.97 4.07
N ALA A 103 11.43 -15.29 4.08
CA ALA A 103 11.63 -16.20 5.21
C ALA A 103 10.81 -15.93 6.50
N VAL A 104 9.72 -16.68 6.66
CA VAL A 104 9.28 -17.09 7.99
C VAL A 104 10.37 -18.00 8.57
N THR A 105 11.30 -17.44 9.34
CA THR A 105 12.03 -18.24 10.33
C THR A 105 11.06 -18.51 11.46
N GLY A 106 10.45 -19.69 11.43
CA GLY A 106 9.85 -20.25 12.63
C GLY A 106 10.94 -20.39 13.68
N GLU A 107 10.77 -19.73 14.82
CA GLU A 107 11.41 -20.17 16.05
C GLU A 107 10.31 -20.62 17.00
N SER A 108 10.06 -21.92 16.94
CA SER A 108 9.38 -22.69 17.97
C SER A 108 10.23 -22.69 19.24
N ALA A 109 9.65 -22.28 20.37
CA ALA A 109 10.10 -22.69 21.69
C ALA A 109 8.92 -22.65 22.68
N THR A 110 8.25 -23.80 22.84
CA THR A 110 7.59 -24.19 24.09
C THR A 110 8.68 -24.43 25.16
N PRO A 111 8.36 -24.34 26.46
CA PRO A 111 7.72 -25.47 27.13
C PRO A 111 6.33 -25.20 27.71
#